data_AF-A0A6N6PJS6-F1
#
_entry.id   AF-A0A6N6PJS6-F1
#
_cell.length_a   1.000
_cell.length_b   1.000
_cell.length_c   1.000
_cell.angle_alpha   90.00
_cell.angle_beta   90.00
_cell.angle_gamma   90.00
#
_symmetry.space_group_name_H-M   'P 1'
#
loop_
_entity.id
_entity.type
_entity.pdbx_description
1 polymer ?
#
loop_
_entity_poly.entity_id
_entity_poly.type
_entity_poly.pdbx_seq_one_letter_code
_entity_poly.pdbx_strand_id
1 'polypeptide(L)'
;MKKSALLKAIINRLDGELALSRAAARTAADGATDDQNKAENKYDTRGLELSYLAAGQGRKIADAEATLEQLRALPLREFAAGDEIDLSALITLEAAAPAAEAQPLYFLAPRGGGTEVRCAGREVLVITPQSPLGQQLLGRRTGDRIAVGRDHATFRIAVVQ
;
A
#
# COMPACT_ATOMS: atom_id res chain seq x y z
N MET A 1 -1.91 19.56 1.24
CA MET A 1 -1.59 18.77 0.01
C MET A 1 -2.93 18.20 -0.45
N LYS A 2 -3.34 18.28 -1.71
CA LYS A 2 -4.67 17.75 -2.08
C LYS A 2 -4.71 16.21 -2.00
N LYS A 3 -5.56 15.66 -1.14
CA LYS A 3 -5.75 14.19 -0.99
C LYS A 3 -6.11 13.49 -2.29
N SER A 4 -6.83 14.15 -3.19
CA SER A 4 -7.14 13.62 -4.53
C SER A 4 -5.90 13.44 -5.41
N ALA A 5 -4.96 14.38 -5.35
CA ALA A 5 -3.68 14.25 -6.05
C ALA A 5 -2.82 13.14 -5.45
N LEU A 6 -2.84 13.00 -4.12
CA LEU A 6 -2.16 11.91 -3.42
C LEU A 6 -2.75 10.54 -3.79
N LEU A 7 -4.07 10.38 -3.71
CA LEU A 7 -4.75 9.13 -4.08
C LEU A 7 -4.45 8.74 -5.53
N LYS A 8 -4.45 9.73 -6.45
CA LYS A 8 -4.04 9.51 -7.85
C LYS A 8 -2.59 9.04 -7.97
N ALA A 9 -1.67 9.61 -7.19
CA ALA A 9 -0.27 9.18 -7.19
C ALA A 9 -0.11 7.73 -6.68
N ILE A 10 -0.85 7.35 -5.62
CA ILE A 10 -0.89 5.98 -5.09
C ILE A 10 -1.42 5.01 -6.15
N ILE A 11 -2.55 5.33 -6.78
CA ILE A 11 -3.16 4.52 -7.84
C ILE A 11 -2.18 4.34 -9.00
N ASN A 12 -1.57 5.43 -9.49
CA ASN A 12 -0.62 5.37 -10.59
C ASN A 12 0.61 4.50 -10.27
N ARG A 13 1.11 4.57 -9.03
CA ARG A 13 2.22 3.73 -8.57
C ARG A 13 1.85 2.24 -8.64
N LEU A 14 0.71 1.88 -8.06
CA LEU A 14 0.22 0.50 -8.01
C LEU A 14 -0.16 -0.03 -9.40
N ASP A 15 -0.77 0.79 -10.27
CA ASP A 15 -1.05 0.43 -11.67
C ASP A 15 0.26 0.11 -12.43
N GLY A 16 1.32 0.89 -12.19
CA GLY A 16 2.64 0.63 -12.78
C GLY A 16 3.24 -0.71 -12.33
N GLU A 17 3.17 -1.00 -11.02
CA GLU A 17 3.64 -2.28 -10.46
C GLU A 17 2.82 -3.47 -10.98
N LEU A 18 1.50 -3.30 -11.13
CA LEU A 18 0.62 -4.30 -11.72
C LEU A 18 0.95 -4.55 -13.19
N ALA A 19 1.19 -3.50 -13.98
CA ALA A 19 1.57 -3.63 -15.38
C ALA A 19 2.87 -4.42 -15.56
N LEU A 20 3.89 -4.12 -14.74
CA LEU A 20 5.15 -4.88 -14.72
C LEU A 20 4.91 -6.35 -14.34
N SER A 21 4.08 -6.59 -13.32
CA SER A 21 3.76 -7.95 -12.86
C SER A 21 3.04 -8.78 -13.91
N ARG A 22 2.13 -8.17 -14.67
CA ARG A 22 1.42 -8.80 -15.81
C ARG A 22 2.37 -9.08 -16.97
N ALA A 23 3.24 -8.15 -17.32
CA ALA A 23 4.23 -8.34 -18.37
C ALA A 23 5.18 -9.51 -18.03
N ALA A 24 5.69 -9.56 -16.80
CA ALA A 24 6.54 -10.66 -16.34
C ALA A 24 5.81 -12.01 -16.36
N ALA A 25 4.55 -12.04 -15.92
CA ALA A 25 3.72 -13.25 -15.95
C ALA A 25 3.51 -13.77 -17.38
N ARG A 26 3.22 -12.87 -18.33
CA ARG A 26 3.03 -13.21 -19.74
C ARG A 26 4.31 -13.77 -20.36
N THR A 27 5.45 -13.12 -20.14
CA THR A 27 6.75 -13.62 -20.63
C THR A 27 7.07 -15.01 -20.09
N ALA A 28 6.79 -15.26 -18.80
CA ALA A 28 7.00 -16.58 -18.20
C ALA A 28 6.07 -17.65 -18.79
N ALA A 29 4.80 -17.31 -19.06
CA ALA A 29 3.85 -18.22 -19.68
C ALA A 29 4.22 -18.52 -21.14
N ASP A 30 4.56 -17.51 -21.93
CA ASP A 30 4.97 -17.66 -23.34
C ASP A 30 6.21 -18.59 -23.43
N GLY A 31 7.21 -18.40 -22.57
CA GLY A 31 8.40 -19.27 -22.50
C GLY A 31 8.14 -20.69 -21.98
N ALA A 32 7.08 -20.90 -21.19
CA ALA A 32 6.68 -22.25 -20.75
C ALA A 32 5.98 -23.04 -21.87
N THR A 33 5.38 -22.36 -22.85
CA THR A 33 4.73 -22.98 -24.02
C THR A 33 5.67 -23.18 -25.21
N ASP A 34 6.94 -22.77 -25.10
CA ASP A 34 7.97 -23.04 -26.11
C ASP A 34 8.25 -24.56 -26.19
N ASP A 35 8.39 -25.08 -27.40
CA ASP A 35 8.48 -26.52 -27.70
C ASP A 35 9.71 -27.18 -27.02
N GLN A 36 10.70 -26.41 -26.61
CA GLN A 36 11.86 -26.88 -25.84
C GLN A 36 11.58 -27.18 -24.35
N ASN A 37 10.42 -26.77 -23.82
CA ASN A 37 10.03 -26.97 -22.41
C ASN A 37 8.89 -27.99 -22.23
N LYS A 38 8.50 -28.69 -23.30
CA LYS A 38 7.56 -29.83 -23.20
C LYS A 38 8.17 -30.93 -22.34
N ALA A 39 7.36 -31.49 -21.44
CA ALA A 39 7.76 -32.58 -20.57
C ALA A 39 8.29 -33.78 -21.38
N GLU A 40 9.60 -34.02 -21.33
CA GLU A 40 10.25 -35.07 -22.14
C GLU A 40 10.04 -36.48 -21.53
N ASN A 41 9.63 -36.59 -20.26
CA ASN A 41 9.41 -37.88 -19.58
C ASN A 41 8.41 -37.78 -18.39
N LYS A 42 7.89 -38.92 -17.94
CA LYS A 42 6.93 -39.12 -16.82
C LYS A 42 7.41 -38.67 -15.44
N TYR A 43 8.67 -38.25 -15.32
CA TYR A 43 9.27 -37.71 -14.10
C TYR A 43 9.51 -36.20 -14.18
N ASP A 44 9.13 -35.55 -15.30
CA ASP A 44 9.33 -34.12 -15.48
C ASP A 44 8.30 -33.32 -14.68
N THR A 45 8.75 -32.66 -13.62
CA THR A 45 7.93 -31.83 -12.74
C THR A 45 7.87 -30.38 -13.21
N ARG A 46 8.66 -29.98 -14.21
CA ARG A 46 8.79 -28.56 -14.62
C ARG A 46 7.46 -27.99 -15.05
N GLY A 47 6.65 -28.75 -15.80
CA GLY A 47 5.31 -28.32 -16.21
C GLY A 47 4.35 -28.11 -15.03
N LEU A 48 4.44 -28.93 -13.99
CA LEU A 48 3.63 -28.81 -12.77
C LEU A 48 4.08 -27.61 -11.91
N GLU A 49 5.39 -27.46 -11.70
CA GLU A 49 5.98 -26.34 -10.95
C GLU A 49 5.70 -24.99 -11.63
N LEU A 50 5.81 -24.93 -12.96
CA LEU A 50 5.45 -23.76 -13.76
C LEU A 50 3.95 -23.45 -13.67
N SER A 51 3.09 -24.46 -13.63
CA SER A 51 1.64 -24.26 -13.44
C SER A 51 1.31 -23.67 -12.07
N TYR A 52 1.97 -24.12 -11.00
CA TYR A 52 1.82 -23.53 -9.66
C TYR A 52 2.35 -22.10 -9.59
N LEU A 53 3.49 -21.82 -10.24
CA LEU A 53 4.04 -20.46 -10.33
C LEU A 53 3.09 -19.52 -11.09
N ALA A 54 2.54 -19.96 -12.22
CA ALA A 54 1.57 -19.20 -13.00
C ALA A 54 0.28 -18.92 -12.20
N ALA A 55 -0.25 -19.92 -11.49
CA ALA A 55 -1.42 -19.76 -10.63
C ALA A 55 -1.15 -18.78 -9.47
N GLY A 56 0.02 -18.87 -8.83
CA GLY A 56 0.45 -17.94 -7.78
C GLY A 56 0.60 -16.51 -8.28
N GLN A 57 1.14 -16.32 -9.48
CA GLN A 57 1.27 -14.99 -10.11
C GLN A 57 -0.11 -14.42 -10.50
N GLY A 58 -1.00 -15.26 -11.02
CA GLY A 58 -2.39 -14.88 -11.30
C GLY A 58 -3.13 -14.40 -10.05
N ARG A 59 -2.94 -15.08 -8.91
CA ARG A 59 -3.55 -14.66 -7.64
C ARG A 59 -3.05 -13.27 -7.20
N LYS A 60 -1.74 -13.03 -7.28
CA LYS A 60 -1.15 -11.72 -6.93
C LYS A 60 -1.68 -10.59 -7.80
N ILE A 61 -1.83 -10.83 -9.11
CA ILE A 61 -2.40 -9.87 -10.06
C ILE A 61 -3.86 -9.56 -9.69
N ALA A 62 -4.66 -10.58 -9.41
CA ALA A 62 -6.05 -10.39 -8.99
C ALA A 62 -6.18 -9.62 -7.66
N ASP A 63 -5.33 -9.92 -6.67
CA ASP A 63 -5.33 -9.20 -5.39
C ASP A 63 -4.89 -7.73 -5.56
N ALA A 64 -3.97 -7.43 -6.49
CA ALA A 64 -3.57 -6.08 -6.84
C ALA A 64 -4.67 -5.30 -7.59
N GLU A 65 -5.38 -5.96 -8.51
CA GLU A 65 -6.55 -5.39 -9.20
C GLU A 65 -7.65 -5.01 -8.20
N ALA A 66 -7.98 -5.92 -7.27
CA ALA A 66 -8.98 -5.67 -6.23
C ALA A 66 -8.54 -4.54 -5.28
N THR A 67 -7.24 -4.40 -5.02
CA THR A 67 -6.68 -3.28 -4.25
C THR A 67 -6.90 -1.95 -4.98
N LEU A 68 -6.60 -1.90 -6.29
CA LEU A 68 -6.81 -0.71 -7.11
C LEU A 68 -8.29 -0.33 -7.20
N GLU A 69 -9.19 -1.30 -7.33
CA GLU A 69 -10.64 -1.06 -7.33
C GLU A 69 -11.09 -0.39 -6.03
N GLN A 70 -10.70 -0.92 -4.87
CA GLN A 70 -11.04 -0.34 -3.57
C GLN A 70 -10.45 1.05 -3.37
N LEU A 71 -9.24 1.31 -3.86
CA LEU A 71 -8.62 2.63 -3.78
C LEU A 71 -9.32 3.65 -4.71
N ARG A 72 -9.73 3.24 -5.91
CA ARG A 72 -10.49 4.09 -6.84
C ARG A 72 -11.87 4.45 -6.30
N ALA A 73 -12.48 3.54 -5.55
CA ALA A 73 -13.78 3.74 -4.90
C ALA A 73 -13.68 4.45 -3.53
N LEU A 74 -12.48 4.74 -3.03
CA LEU A 74 -12.28 5.33 -1.71
C LEU A 74 -12.85 6.76 -1.65
N PRO A 75 -13.88 7.02 -0.82
CA PRO A 75 -14.32 8.39 -0.57
C PRO A 75 -13.25 9.16 0.19
N LEU A 76 -12.92 10.36 -0.30
CA LEU A 76 -12.01 11.28 0.38
C LEU A 76 -12.80 12.15 1.35
N ARG A 77 -12.52 11.99 2.64
CA ARG A 77 -13.16 12.72 3.73
C ARG A 77 -12.32 13.92 4.14
N GLU A 78 -12.98 15.02 4.43
CA GLU A 78 -12.43 16.13 5.19
C GLU A 78 -12.59 15.82 6.67
N PHE A 79 -11.59 16.17 7.49
CA PHE A 79 -11.62 15.88 8.94
C PHE A 79 -11.56 17.20 9.71
N ALA A 80 -12.57 17.47 10.53
CA ALA A 80 -12.63 18.61 11.41
C ALA A 80 -11.93 18.34 12.75
N ALA A 81 -11.76 19.40 13.54
CA ALA A 81 -11.27 19.27 14.90
C ALA A 81 -12.28 18.46 15.74
N GLY A 82 -11.82 17.33 16.29
CA GLY A 82 -12.64 16.42 17.08
C GLY A 82 -13.14 15.18 16.34
N ASP A 83 -13.02 15.14 15.01
CA ASP A 83 -13.34 13.95 14.24
C ASP A 83 -12.39 12.80 14.57
N GLU A 84 -12.96 11.59 14.57
CA GLU A 84 -12.19 10.36 14.69
C GLU A 84 -11.48 10.06 13.37
N ILE A 85 -10.25 9.58 13.49
CA ILE A 85 -9.40 9.17 12.37
C ILE A 85 -10.01 7.93 11.75
N ASP A 86 -10.20 8.01 10.45
CA ASP A 86 -10.77 6.95 9.63
C ASP A 86 -10.14 6.96 8.23
N LEU A 87 -10.56 6.04 7.36
CA LEU A 87 -10.13 5.93 5.98
C LEU A 87 -10.11 7.30 5.28
N SER A 88 -9.11 7.49 4.42
CA SER A 88 -8.72 8.73 3.74
C SER A 88 -8.09 9.83 4.61
N ALA A 89 -7.85 9.58 5.90
CA ALA A 89 -7.07 10.48 6.74
C ALA A 89 -5.61 10.57 6.25
N LEU A 90 -5.10 11.79 6.15
CA LEU A 90 -3.68 12.08 5.95
C LEU A 90 -3.14 12.61 7.27
N ILE A 91 -2.13 11.95 7.83
CA ILE A 91 -1.72 12.10 9.22
C ILE A 91 -0.22 12.35 9.29
N THR A 92 0.22 13.17 10.23
CA THR A 92 1.61 13.28 10.67
C THR A 92 1.71 12.99 12.16
N LEU A 93 2.86 12.49 12.58
CA LEU A 93 3.15 12.17 13.97
C LEU A 93 4.18 13.15 14.52
N GLU A 94 3.74 14.01 15.42
CA GLU A 94 4.56 15.07 15.99
C GLU A 94 5.31 14.59 17.22
N ALA A 95 6.64 14.59 17.14
CA ALA A 95 7.51 14.33 18.29
C ALA A 95 7.47 15.51 19.29
N ALA A 96 7.70 15.24 20.57
CA ALA A 96 7.72 16.26 21.61
C ALA A 96 8.92 17.23 21.50
N ALA A 97 10.03 16.78 20.91
CA ALA A 97 11.19 17.62 20.65
C ALA A 97 11.16 18.15 19.20
N PRO A 98 11.71 19.36 18.94
CA PRO A 98 11.83 19.88 17.59
C PRO A 98 12.62 18.89 16.73
N ALA A 99 11.97 18.34 15.69
CA ALA A 99 12.66 17.52 14.71
C ALA A 99 13.44 18.43 13.76
N ALA A 100 14.71 18.08 13.50
CA ALA A 100 15.52 18.76 12.48
C ALA A 100 15.00 18.50 11.06
N GLU A 101 14.17 17.47 10.90
CA GLU A 101 13.70 16.97 9.61
C GLU A 101 12.16 16.93 9.56
N ALA A 102 11.61 17.01 8.35
CA ALA A 102 10.17 16.99 8.15
C ALA A 102 9.59 15.63 8.55
N GLN A 103 8.54 15.64 9.35
CA GLN A 103 7.90 14.41 9.81
C GLN A 103 7.25 13.63 8.66
N PRO A 104 7.29 12.29 8.73
CA PRO A 104 6.67 11.43 7.73
C PRO A 104 5.15 11.64 7.71
N LEU A 105 4.58 11.53 6.50
CA LEU A 105 3.13 11.51 6.32
C LEU A 105 2.63 10.08 6.16
N TYR A 106 1.46 9.84 6.71
CA TYR A 106 0.76 8.57 6.63
C TYR A 106 -0.62 8.77 6.02
N PHE A 107 -0.99 7.97 5.02
CA PHE A 107 -2.32 7.96 4.43
C PHE A 107 -3.05 6.67 4.80
N LEU A 108 -4.17 6.79 5.52
CA LEU A 108 -4.96 5.64 5.93
C LEU A 108 -5.89 5.20 4.81
N ALA A 109 -5.59 4.07 4.19
CA ALA A 109 -6.33 3.50 3.07
C ALA A 109 -6.92 2.13 3.42
N PRO A 110 -7.99 1.67 2.75
CA PRO A 110 -8.55 0.34 3.00
C PRO A 110 -7.60 -0.78 2.60
N ARG A 111 -6.75 -0.55 1.59
CA ARG A 111 -5.76 -1.49 1.03
C ARG A 111 -4.51 -0.73 0.55
N GLY A 112 -3.51 -1.45 0.07
CA GLY A 112 -2.27 -0.85 -0.45
C GLY A 112 -1.28 -0.43 0.64
N GLY A 113 -1.39 -0.98 1.85
CA GLY A 113 -0.44 -0.72 2.94
C GLY A 113 0.99 -1.03 2.53
N GLY A 114 1.93 -0.18 2.94
CA GLY A 114 3.34 -0.27 2.54
C GLY A 114 3.67 0.49 1.24
N THR A 115 2.68 1.02 0.53
CA THR A 115 2.94 1.83 -0.67
C THR A 115 3.56 3.17 -0.28
N GLU A 116 4.71 3.50 -0.83
CA GLU A 116 5.37 4.79 -0.64
C GLU A 116 5.23 5.65 -1.90
N VAL A 117 4.78 6.89 -1.73
CA VAL A 117 4.70 7.86 -2.82
C VAL A 117 5.23 9.21 -2.40
N ARG A 118 5.83 9.92 -3.35
CA ARG A 118 6.19 11.33 -3.18
C ARG A 118 5.12 12.21 -3.80
N CYS A 119 4.49 13.06 -2.99
CA CYS A 119 3.47 14.01 -3.45
C CYS A 119 3.77 15.40 -2.88
N ALA A 120 3.69 16.44 -3.72
CA ALA A 120 4.02 17.82 -3.33
C ALA A 120 5.33 17.96 -2.54
N GLY A 121 6.38 17.22 -2.95
CA GLY A 121 7.70 17.25 -2.33
C GLY A 121 7.86 16.42 -1.06
N ARG A 122 6.78 15.88 -0.48
CA ARG A 122 6.79 15.07 0.75
C ARG A 122 6.57 13.59 0.47
N GLU A 123 7.25 12.74 1.23
CA GLU A 123 7.00 11.31 1.23
C GLU A 123 5.77 10.98 2.07
N VAL A 124 4.95 10.07 1.54
CA VAL A 124 3.73 9.59 2.17
C VAL A 124 3.74 8.07 2.13
N LEU A 125 3.60 7.45 3.30
CA LEU A 125 3.42 6.02 3.46
C LEU A 125 1.93 5.69 3.56
N VAL A 126 1.47 4.78 2.71
CA VAL A 126 0.12 4.22 2.84
C VAL A 126 0.10 3.20 3.96
N ILE A 127 -0.82 3.36 4.89
CA ILE A 127 -1.10 2.41 5.98
C ILE A 127 -2.54 1.91 5.87
N THR A 128 -2.81 0.73 6.41
CA THR A 128 -4.15 0.15 6.45
C THR A 128 -4.62 -0.03 7.89
N PRO A 129 -5.95 -0.13 8.15
CA PRO A 129 -6.48 -0.44 9.48
C PRO A 129 -5.90 -1.71 10.12
N GLN A 130 -5.35 -2.63 9.32
CA GLN A 130 -4.75 -3.88 9.77
C GLN A 130 -3.28 -3.74 10.15
N SER A 131 -2.61 -2.66 9.75
CA SER A 131 -1.21 -2.43 10.10
C SER A 131 -1.07 -2.03 11.58
N PRO A 132 0.07 -2.29 12.25
CA PRO A 132 0.26 -1.94 13.65
C PRO A 132 0.02 -0.46 13.95
N LEU A 133 0.44 0.43 13.04
CA LEU A 133 0.20 1.86 13.18
C LEU A 133 -1.26 2.23 12.86
N GLY A 134 -1.86 1.60 11.85
CA GLY A 134 -3.27 1.83 11.51
C GLY A 134 -4.21 1.42 12.64
N GLN A 135 -3.95 0.31 13.32
CA GLN A 135 -4.72 -0.14 14.49
C GLN A 135 -4.64 0.85 15.66
N GLN A 136 -3.50 1.50 15.86
CA GLN A 136 -3.34 2.51 16.91
C GLN A 136 -4.01 3.83 16.58
N LEU A 137 -4.11 4.17 15.28
CA LEU A 137 -4.65 5.44 14.80
C LEU A 137 -6.17 5.40 14.59
N LEU A 138 -6.71 4.28 14.13
CA LEU A 138 -8.13 4.17 13.81
C LEU A 138 -8.99 4.46 15.06
N GLY A 139 -9.94 5.39 14.92
CA GLY A 139 -10.82 5.83 16.03
C GLY A 139 -10.17 6.82 17.01
N ARG A 140 -8.87 7.13 16.88
CA ARG A 140 -8.23 8.22 17.65
C ARG A 140 -8.58 9.58 17.09
N ARG A 141 -8.28 10.64 17.84
CA ARG A 141 -8.57 12.01 17.42
C ARG A 141 -7.28 12.81 17.26
N THR A 142 -7.38 13.90 16.49
CA THR A 142 -6.30 14.88 16.41
C THR A 142 -5.94 15.39 17.81
N GLY A 143 -4.65 15.39 18.14
CA GLY A 143 -4.14 15.78 19.45
C GLY A 143 -3.92 14.62 20.43
N ASP A 144 -4.49 13.44 20.17
CA ASP A 144 -4.21 12.25 20.96
C ASP A 144 -2.73 11.86 20.82
N ARG A 145 -2.24 11.12 21.82
CA ARG A 145 -0.87 10.62 21.86
C ARG A 145 -0.82 9.11 21.65
N ILE A 146 0.12 8.67 20.83
CA ILE A 146 0.38 7.25 20.59
C ILE A 146 1.87 6.93 20.81
N ALA A 147 2.16 5.71 21.22
CA ALA A 147 3.52 5.22 21.40
C ALA A 147 3.93 4.35 20.21
N VAL A 148 4.96 4.77 19.48
CA VAL A 148 5.40 4.11 18.24
C VAL A 148 6.83 3.61 18.40
N GLY A 149 7.13 2.45 17.81
CA GLY A 149 8.45 1.83 17.83
C GLY A 149 8.75 1.08 19.12
N ARG A 150 9.96 0.50 19.22
CA ARG A 150 10.40 -0.30 20.37
C ARG A 150 10.65 0.53 21.63
N ASP A 151 11.05 1.78 21.47
CA ASP A 151 11.35 2.69 22.58
C ASP A 151 10.09 3.41 23.10
N HIS A 152 8.90 3.06 22.58
CA HIS A 152 7.61 3.67 22.93
C HIS A 152 7.63 5.21 22.88
N ALA A 153 8.39 5.76 21.92
CA ALA A 153 8.45 7.19 21.70
C ALA A 153 7.02 7.70 21.47
N THR A 154 6.66 8.74 22.22
CA THR A 154 5.30 9.27 22.23
C THR A 154 5.17 10.38 21.21
N PHE A 155 4.20 10.24 20.30
CA PHE A 155 3.91 11.21 19.26
C PHE A 155 2.50 11.75 19.41
N ARG A 156 2.31 13.04 19.12
CA ARG A 156 1.00 13.66 19.01
C ARG A 156 0.47 13.49 17.59
N ILE A 157 -0.77 13.06 17.46
CA ILE A 157 -1.39 12.90 16.14
C ILE A 157 -1.83 14.27 15.61
N ALA A 158 -1.48 14.58 14.36
CA ALA A 158 -2.00 15.73 13.64
C ALA A 158 -2.54 15.31 12.27
N VAL A 159 -3.78 15.70 11.96
CA VAL A 159 -4.39 15.46 10.64
C VAL A 159 -4.05 16.62 9.70
N VAL A 160 -3.62 16.28 8.49
CA VAL A 160 -3.26 17.21 7.42
C VAL A 160 -4.39 17.25 6.40
N GLN A 161 -4.80 18.46 6.00
CA GLN A 161 -5.78 18.68 4.94
C GLN A 161 -5.11 18.91 3.56
#